data_AF-A0D840-F1
#
_entry.id   AF-A0D840-F1
#
_cell.length_a   1.000
_cell.length_b   1.000
_cell.length_c   1.000
_cell.angle_alpha   90.00
_cell.angle_beta   90.00
_cell.angle_gamma   90.00
#
_symmetry.space_group_name_H-M   'P 1'
#
loop_
_entity.id
_entity.type
_entity.pdbx_description
1 polymer ?
#
loop_
_entity_poly.entity_id
_entity_poly.type
_entity_poly.pdbx_seq_one_letter_code
_entity_poly.pdbx_strand_id
1 'polypeptide(L)'
;MMYRVVYGIEDIIQEKSITIDNVWMQQSYHTLIYDAERDVFESYKSFPLSGFDTYQQYYDWFNFNDMCSNITLMSPLDTTITESGCRQVQNGILEKGLRTSVINLALYSNDSLKITGNNTKSTIINGNTFQIINDIVKYIRPAFNTLNEVYITDSQDYINYSQSIEIVKFVVLIIAWIILFFIIWMPYLTKLSIQIWQTKGMLNMIPMSIIQKNEKLKFRFLQDNIMTMVQ
;
A
#
# COMPACT_ATOMS: atom_id res chain seq x y z
N MET A 1 6.41 15.29 4.15
CA MET A 1 7.52 16.21 4.47
C MET A 1 7.49 17.49 3.62
N MET A 2 7.45 17.38 2.27
CA MET A 2 7.53 18.56 1.37
C MET A 2 6.39 19.58 1.54
N TYR A 3 5.14 19.16 1.74
CA TYR A 3 4.03 20.09 2.00
C TYR A 3 4.26 20.97 3.22
N ARG A 4 4.89 20.42 4.26
CA ARG A 4 5.27 21.21 5.44
C ARG A 4 6.29 22.26 4.99
N VAL A 5 7.39 21.87 4.34
CA VAL A 5 8.40 22.79 3.74
C VAL A 5 7.77 23.93 2.91
N VAL A 6 6.74 23.64 2.13
CA VAL A 6 6.04 24.62 1.29
C VAL A 6 5.22 25.61 2.14
N TYR A 7 4.49 25.15 3.16
CA TYR A 7 3.70 26.05 4.02
C TYR A 7 4.56 27.07 4.77
N GLY A 8 5.77 26.71 5.22
CA GLY A 8 6.66 27.69 5.85
C GLY A 8 7.20 28.72 4.87
N ILE A 9 7.34 28.36 3.58
CA ILE A 9 7.70 29.30 2.53
C ILE A 9 6.49 30.17 2.15
N GLU A 10 5.28 29.61 2.12
CA GLU A 10 4.05 30.38 1.90
C GLU A 10 3.78 31.39 3.02
N ASP A 11 4.07 31.06 4.28
CA ASP A 11 4.04 32.01 5.40
C ASP A 11 4.99 33.21 5.17
N ILE A 12 6.17 32.95 4.60
CA ILE A 12 7.13 34.02 4.21
C ILE A 12 6.53 34.89 3.11
N ILE A 13 5.85 34.30 2.13
CA ILE A 13 5.35 34.99 0.94
C ILE A 13 4.03 35.75 1.21
N GLN A 14 3.10 35.17 1.97
CA GLN A 14 1.72 35.68 2.12
C GLN A 14 1.57 36.72 3.25
N GLU A 15 2.63 36.99 4.01
CA GLU A 15 2.67 37.98 5.09
C GLU A 15 1.67 37.79 6.24
N LYS A 16 0.97 36.65 6.28
CA LYS A 16 0.02 36.31 7.35
C LYS A 16 0.61 35.19 8.20
N SER A 17 0.70 35.43 9.51
CA SER A 17 0.98 34.36 10.46
C SER A 17 -0.19 33.38 10.41
N ILE A 18 0.00 32.22 9.80
CA ILE A 18 -0.98 31.15 9.87
C ILE A 18 -0.97 30.62 11.30
N THR A 19 -2.14 30.69 11.93
CA THR A 19 -2.38 30.07 13.23
C THR A 19 -3.35 28.92 13.00
N ILE A 20 -2.97 27.74 13.46
CA ILE A 20 -3.86 26.57 13.51
C ILE A 20 -4.07 26.31 15.00
N ASP A 21 -5.33 26.31 15.44
CA ASP A 21 -5.70 26.08 16.84
C ASP A 21 -4.99 27.02 17.85
N ASN A 22 -4.85 28.32 17.50
CA ASN A 22 -4.13 29.34 18.27
C ASN A 22 -2.62 29.08 18.47
N VAL A 23 -2.04 28.10 17.79
CA VAL A 23 -0.59 27.86 17.81
C VAL A 23 0.04 28.57 16.62
N TRP A 24 1.11 29.33 16.87
CA TRP A 24 1.92 29.92 15.82
C TRP A 24 2.62 28.82 15.04
N MET A 25 2.21 28.64 13.78
CA MET A 25 2.76 27.60 12.91
C MET A 25 4.29 27.69 12.82
N GLN A 26 4.86 28.90 12.81
CA GLN A 26 6.30 29.13 12.79
C GLN A 26 7.07 28.44 13.94
N GLN A 27 6.53 28.46 15.16
CA GLN A 27 7.19 27.81 16.32
C GLN A 27 7.04 26.29 16.29
N SER A 28 5.95 25.79 15.70
CA SER A 28 5.68 24.35 15.60
C SER A 28 6.33 23.72 14.38
N TYR A 29 6.68 24.52 13.38
CA TYR A 29 7.11 24.05 12.07
C TYR A 29 8.35 23.17 12.11
N HIS A 30 9.37 23.62 12.86
CA HIS A 30 10.60 22.88 13.03
C HIS A 30 10.31 21.52 13.68
N THR A 31 9.54 21.52 14.78
CA THR A 31 9.11 20.29 15.45
C THR A 31 8.35 19.36 14.51
N LEU A 32 7.42 19.91 13.72
CA LEU A 32 6.65 19.15 12.75
C LEU A 32 7.50 18.56 11.61
N ILE A 33 8.55 19.25 11.16
CA ILE A 33 9.47 18.68 10.16
C ILE A 33 10.33 17.58 10.79
N TYR A 34 10.86 17.79 11.99
CA TYR A 34 11.66 16.79 12.69
C TYR A 34 10.83 15.55 13.06
N ASP A 35 9.62 15.73 13.56
CA ASP A 35 8.71 14.62 13.85
C ASP A 35 8.37 13.87 12.56
N ALA A 36 8.04 14.57 11.48
CA ALA A 36 7.78 13.92 10.20
C ALA A 36 9.01 13.17 9.65
N GLU A 37 10.21 13.72 9.83
CA GLU A 37 11.46 13.06 9.45
C GLU A 37 11.66 11.78 10.27
N ARG A 38 11.53 11.89 11.60
CA ARG A 38 11.64 10.75 12.52
C ARG A 38 10.61 9.69 12.19
N ASP A 39 9.36 10.07 11.95
CA ASP A 39 8.28 9.14 11.64
C ASP A 39 8.55 8.40 10.32
N VAL A 40 9.05 9.09 9.30
CA VAL A 40 9.47 8.47 8.03
C VAL A 40 10.63 7.50 8.26
N PHE A 41 11.63 7.88 9.07
CA PHE A 41 12.78 7.05 9.36
C PHE A 41 12.43 5.80 10.19
N GLU A 42 11.61 5.96 11.23
CA GLU A 42 11.13 4.83 12.04
C GLU A 42 10.23 3.90 11.22
N SER A 43 9.38 4.47 10.35
CA SER A 43 8.57 3.69 9.41
C SER A 43 9.47 2.87 8.48
N TYR A 44 10.51 3.49 7.91
CA TYR A 44 11.52 2.83 7.09
C TYR A 44 12.22 1.69 7.83
N LYS A 45 12.64 1.91 9.09
CA LYS A 45 13.29 0.89 9.91
C LYS A 45 12.38 -0.29 10.25
N SER A 46 11.09 -0.04 10.42
CA SER A 46 10.09 -1.08 10.70
C SER A 46 9.58 -1.79 9.44
N PHE A 47 9.98 -1.33 8.27
CA PHE A 47 9.39 -1.73 7.00
C PHE A 47 9.78 -3.18 6.63
N PRO A 48 8.83 -4.02 6.16
CA PRO A 48 9.17 -5.37 5.71
C PRO A 48 10.04 -5.29 4.46
N LEU A 49 11.28 -5.79 4.57
CA LEU A 49 12.30 -5.66 3.53
C LEU A 49 11.96 -6.49 2.27
N SER A 50 11.23 -7.60 2.41
CA SER A 50 10.95 -8.49 1.29
C SER A 50 10.01 -7.83 0.27
N GLY A 51 10.54 -7.53 -0.93
CA GLY A 51 9.80 -6.92 -2.03
C GLY A 51 10.00 -5.41 -2.20
N PHE A 52 10.83 -4.78 -1.36
CA PHE A 52 11.11 -3.33 -1.40
C PHE A 52 12.61 -3.03 -1.46
N ASP A 53 13.42 -3.97 -1.94
CA ASP A 53 14.87 -3.83 -2.04
C ASP A 53 15.26 -2.61 -2.90
N THR A 54 14.49 -2.33 -3.95
CA THR A 54 14.70 -1.17 -4.83
C THR A 54 14.42 0.14 -4.10
N TYR A 55 13.27 0.26 -3.44
CA TYR A 55 12.94 1.41 -2.62
C TYR A 55 13.98 1.63 -1.53
N GLN A 56 14.41 0.57 -0.85
CA GLN A 56 15.44 0.64 0.18
C GLN A 56 16.75 1.21 -0.37
N GLN A 57 17.21 0.68 -1.51
CA GLN A 57 18.42 1.15 -2.17
C GLN A 57 18.33 2.64 -2.54
N TYR A 58 17.22 3.06 -3.13
CA TYR A 58 17.00 4.47 -3.49
C TYR A 58 16.88 5.36 -2.25
N TYR A 59 16.20 4.89 -1.21
CA TYR A 59 16.07 5.59 0.05
C TYR A 59 17.44 5.79 0.69
N ASP A 60 18.29 4.78 0.72
CA ASP A 60 19.64 4.88 1.29
C ASP A 60 20.53 5.81 0.46
N TRP A 61 20.47 5.69 -0.87
CA TRP A 61 21.20 6.56 -1.79
C TRP A 61 20.84 8.03 -1.63
N PHE A 62 19.54 8.35 -1.57
CA PHE A 62 19.11 9.74 -1.48
C PHE A 62 19.19 10.28 -0.05
N ASN A 63 18.85 9.51 0.99
CA ASN A 63 18.79 10.04 2.36
C ASN A 63 20.13 10.06 3.09
N PHE A 64 21.01 9.09 2.85
CA PHE A 64 22.26 8.94 3.61
C PHE A 64 23.52 9.19 2.80
N ASN A 65 23.47 8.99 1.48
CA ASN A 65 24.64 9.15 0.61
C ASN A 65 24.59 10.46 -0.18
N ASP A 66 25.58 10.64 -1.06
CA ASP A 66 25.65 11.78 -1.98
C ASP A 66 24.48 11.77 -2.95
N MET A 67 23.49 12.61 -2.68
CA MET A 67 22.30 12.76 -3.51
C MET A 67 22.64 13.24 -4.93
N CYS A 68 23.71 14.04 -5.08
CA CYS A 68 24.12 14.59 -6.37
C CYS A 68 24.73 13.53 -7.29
N SER A 69 25.36 12.49 -6.73
CA SER A 69 25.93 11.38 -7.52
C SER A 69 24.87 10.57 -8.28
N ASN A 70 23.63 10.56 -7.79
CA ASN A 70 22.51 9.78 -8.33
C ASN A 70 21.44 10.65 -9.00
N ILE A 71 21.81 11.88 -9.41
CA ILE A 71 20.87 12.86 -9.96
C ILE A 71 20.21 12.40 -11.27
N THR A 72 20.87 11.53 -12.02
CA THR A 72 20.34 10.92 -13.25
C THR A 72 19.11 10.07 -12.99
N LEU A 73 18.99 9.48 -11.79
CA LEU A 73 17.81 8.72 -11.37
C LEU A 73 16.61 9.64 -11.12
N MET A 74 16.84 10.92 -10.84
CA MET A 74 15.81 11.96 -10.67
C MET A 74 15.44 12.66 -11.98
N SER A 75 16.32 12.55 -12.99
CA SER A 75 16.28 13.32 -14.22
C SER A 75 15.07 13.12 -15.15
N PRO A 76 14.29 12.02 -15.16
CA PRO A 76 13.15 11.95 -16.06
C PRO A 76 12.07 13.01 -15.78
N LEU A 77 12.12 13.65 -14.60
CA LEU A 77 11.11 14.62 -14.16
C LEU A 77 11.48 16.09 -14.47
N ASP A 78 12.76 16.44 -14.68
CA ASP A 78 13.18 17.81 -14.96
C ASP A 78 14.57 17.88 -15.63
N THR A 79 14.65 18.38 -16.86
CA THR A 79 15.90 18.51 -17.64
C THR A 79 16.80 19.66 -17.18
N THR A 80 16.34 20.49 -16.23
CA THR A 80 17.08 21.66 -15.77
C THR A 80 18.04 21.38 -14.62
N ILE A 81 18.18 20.11 -14.24
CA ILE A 81 18.93 19.65 -13.09
C ILE A 81 20.27 19.08 -13.55
N THR A 82 21.37 19.63 -13.04
CA THR A 82 22.72 19.17 -13.36
C THR A 82 23.46 18.75 -12.09
N GLU A 83 24.35 17.77 -12.20
CA GLU A 83 25.18 17.33 -11.06
C GLU A 83 26.04 18.48 -10.52
N SER A 84 26.66 19.26 -11.42
CA SER A 84 27.47 20.42 -11.03
C SER A 84 26.65 21.47 -10.29
N GLY A 85 25.42 21.72 -10.73
CA GLY A 85 24.49 22.62 -10.05
C GLY A 85 24.12 22.11 -8.66
N CYS A 86 23.88 20.81 -8.51
CA CYS A 86 23.56 20.17 -7.23
C CYS A 86 24.69 20.35 -6.20
N ARG A 87 25.94 20.10 -6.60
CA ARG A 87 27.11 20.25 -5.70
C ARG A 87 27.37 21.69 -5.29
N GLN A 88 27.02 22.65 -6.16
CA GLN A 88 27.15 24.08 -5.87
C GLN A 88 26.10 24.59 -4.89
N VAL A 89 24.99 23.89 -4.69
CA VAL A 89 23.96 24.31 -3.73
C VAL A 89 24.53 24.30 -2.32
N GLN A 90 24.64 25.51 -1.77
CA GLN A 90 24.91 25.76 -0.35
C GLN A 90 26.13 24.98 0.19
N ASN A 91 27.26 25.07 -0.53
CA ASN A 91 28.53 24.40 -0.17
C ASN A 91 28.41 22.87 -0.08
N GLY A 92 27.66 22.24 -0.99
CA GLY A 92 27.56 20.78 -1.07
C GLY A 92 26.64 20.18 -0.01
N ILE A 93 25.61 20.90 0.44
CA ILE A 93 24.72 20.38 1.48
C ILE A 93 23.99 19.11 1.03
N LEU A 94 23.68 19.05 -0.26
CA LEU A 94 23.02 17.94 -0.92
C LEU A 94 23.91 16.68 -1.00
N GLU A 95 25.23 16.84 -0.89
CA GLU A 95 26.18 15.72 -0.87
C GLU A 95 26.11 14.90 0.44
N LYS A 96 25.48 15.47 1.49
CA LYS A 96 25.26 14.81 2.78
C LYS A 96 23.92 14.08 2.87
N GLY A 97 23.20 13.99 1.75
CA GLY A 97 21.91 13.35 1.66
C GLY A 97 20.72 14.27 1.93
N LEU A 98 19.56 13.77 1.51
CA LEU A 98 18.25 14.42 1.53
C LEU A 98 17.81 14.74 2.97
N ARG A 99 17.99 13.81 3.91
CA ARG A 99 17.65 14.01 5.33
C ARG A 99 18.34 15.25 5.90
N THR A 100 19.66 15.30 5.75
CA THR A 100 20.49 16.44 6.19
C THR A 100 20.05 17.71 5.49
N SER A 101 19.77 17.64 4.20
CA SER A 101 19.37 18.79 3.39
C SER A 101 18.02 19.36 3.80
N VAL A 102 17.02 18.53 4.10
CA VAL A 102 15.70 18.99 4.54
C VAL A 102 15.75 19.58 5.94
N ILE A 103 16.50 18.96 6.86
CA ILE A 103 16.69 19.51 8.21
C ILE A 103 17.35 20.89 8.14
N ASN A 104 18.40 21.02 7.33
CA ASN A 104 19.05 22.30 7.14
C ASN A 104 18.11 23.31 6.48
N LEU A 105 17.37 22.93 5.45
CA LEU A 105 16.38 23.81 4.82
C LEU A 105 15.37 24.37 5.85
N ALA A 106 14.91 23.52 6.79
CA ALA A 106 14.03 23.95 7.87
C ALA A 106 14.72 24.95 8.83
N LEU A 107 15.99 24.73 9.16
CA LEU A 107 16.78 25.68 9.96
C LEU A 107 16.97 27.02 9.25
N TYR A 108 17.35 27.01 7.96
CA TYR A 108 17.54 28.21 7.15
C TYR A 108 16.24 29.00 6.98
N SER A 109 15.12 28.32 6.74
CA SER A 109 13.80 28.94 6.67
C SER A 109 13.44 29.62 8.00
N ASN A 110 13.69 28.95 9.13
CA ASN A 110 13.42 29.51 10.46
C ASN A 110 14.30 30.73 10.79
N ASP A 111 15.60 30.68 10.50
CA ASP A 111 16.48 31.80 10.77
C ASP A 111 16.18 33.01 9.88
N SER A 112 15.78 32.77 8.63
CA SER A 112 15.27 33.82 7.72
C SER A 112 14.01 34.49 8.28
N LEU A 113 13.11 33.70 8.87
CA LEU A 113 11.88 34.19 9.50
C LEU A 113 12.16 35.08 10.71
N LYS A 114 13.12 34.74 11.57
CA LYS A 114 13.51 35.57 12.73
C LYS A 114 14.04 36.95 12.32
N ILE A 115 14.79 37.03 11.21
CA ILE A 115 15.36 38.29 10.70
C ILE A 115 14.24 39.23 10.19
N THR A 116 13.15 38.66 9.66
CA THR A 116 11.97 39.39 9.17
C THR A 116 11.27 40.23 10.26
N GLY A 117 11.42 39.86 11.53
CA GLY A 117 10.88 40.65 12.65
C GLY A 117 11.50 42.05 12.79
N ASN A 118 12.69 42.29 12.21
CA ASN A 118 13.47 43.52 12.44
C ASN A 118 13.80 44.34 11.17
N ASN A 119 13.70 43.80 9.95
CA ASN A 119 14.05 44.48 8.69
C ASN A 119 12.90 44.52 7.68
N THR A 120 12.93 45.45 6.71
CA THR A 120 11.92 45.57 5.64
C THR A 120 11.92 44.34 4.71
N LYS A 121 10.83 43.55 4.79
CA LYS A 121 10.54 42.29 4.05
C LYS A 121 10.99 42.21 2.58
N SER A 122 11.00 43.31 1.84
CA SER A 122 11.42 43.37 0.43
C SER A 122 12.90 43.07 0.19
N THR A 123 13.76 43.23 1.21
CA THR A 123 15.19 42.83 1.11
C THR A 123 15.42 41.33 1.28
N ILE A 124 14.46 40.60 1.86
CA ILE A 124 14.57 39.14 2.09
C ILE A 124 14.10 38.36 0.86
N ILE A 125 12.98 38.76 0.24
CA ILE A 125 12.45 38.11 -0.98
C ILE A 125 13.43 38.27 -2.16
N ASN A 126 14.14 39.41 -2.24
CA ASN A 126 15.19 39.64 -3.22
C ASN A 126 16.59 39.25 -2.72
N GLY A 127 16.69 38.67 -1.52
CA GLY A 127 17.95 38.32 -0.90
C GLY A 127 18.48 36.97 -1.36
N ASN A 128 19.80 36.78 -1.26
CA ASN A 128 20.47 35.51 -1.57
C ASN A 128 19.85 34.31 -0.83
N THR A 129 19.25 34.52 0.35
CA THR A 129 18.63 33.46 1.14
C THR A 129 17.43 32.81 0.46
N PHE A 130 16.58 33.59 -0.21
CA PHE A 130 15.43 33.03 -0.94
C PHE A 130 15.90 32.24 -2.17
N GLN A 131 16.92 32.72 -2.88
CA GLN A 131 17.54 31.98 -3.99
C GLN A 131 18.12 30.66 -3.51
N ILE A 132 18.86 30.64 -2.38
CA ILE A 132 19.40 29.42 -1.79
C ILE A 132 18.28 28.42 -1.45
N ILE A 133 17.19 28.89 -0.81
CA ILE A 133 16.03 28.04 -0.47
C ILE A 133 15.41 27.46 -1.76
N ASN A 134 15.20 28.29 -2.77
CA ASN A 134 14.64 27.86 -4.04
C ASN A 134 15.53 26.84 -4.76
N ASP A 135 16.85 27.06 -4.75
CA ASP A 135 17.82 26.15 -5.32
C ASP A 135 17.82 24.81 -4.59
N ILE A 136 17.80 24.79 -3.25
CA ILE A 136 17.69 23.54 -2.47
C ILE A 136 16.39 22.80 -2.82
N VAL A 137 15.25 23.50 -2.83
CA VAL A 137 13.94 22.91 -3.14
C VAL A 137 13.91 22.33 -4.56
N LYS A 138 14.58 22.96 -5.53
CA LYS A 138 14.69 22.49 -6.91
C LYS A 138 15.26 21.07 -7.00
N TYR A 139 16.25 20.72 -6.17
CA TYR A 139 16.85 19.37 -6.15
C TYR A 139 16.15 18.40 -5.19
N ILE A 140 15.60 18.89 -4.08
CA ILE A 140 14.91 18.07 -3.08
C ILE A 140 13.57 17.52 -3.62
N ARG A 141 12.80 18.34 -4.33
CA ARG A 141 11.49 17.95 -4.89
C ARG A 141 11.54 16.69 -5.77
N PRO A 142 12.37 16.63 -6.82
CA PRO A 142 12.41 15.46 -7.70
C PRO A 142 12.93 14.23 -6.96
N ALA A 143 13.86 14.37 -6.00
CA ALA A 143 14.29 13.26 -5.15
C ALA A 143 13.11 12.61 -4.40
N PHE A 144 12.24 13.44 -3.79
CA PHE A 144 11.02 12.95 -3.14
C PHE A 144 10.04 12.31 -4.12
N ASN A 145 9.86 12.90 -5.30
CA ASN A 145 8.97 12.33 -6.33
C ASN A 145 9.46 10.96 -6.79
N THR A 146 10.75 10.82 -7.09
CA THR A 146 11.36 9.54 -7.45
C THR A 146 11.21 8.51 -6.33
N LEU A 147 11.46 8.88 -5.07
CA LEU A 147 11.24 7.98 -3.94
C LEU A 147 9.79 7.52 -3.83
N ASN A 148 8.84 8.43 -4.02
CA ASN A 148 7.41 8.10 -4.00
C ASN A 148 7.02 7.18 -5.17
N GLU A 149 7.53 7.43 -6.38
CA GLU A 149 7.27 6.59 -7.55
C GLU A 149 7.82 5.17 -7.37
N VAL A 150 9.05 5.04 -6.88
CA VAL A 150 9.64 3.73 -6.57
C VAL A 150 8.85 3.03 -5.47
N TYR A 151 8.46 3.75 -4.42
CA TYR A 151 7.62 3.19 -3.35
C TYR A 151 6.28 2.67 -3.86
N ILE A 152 5.60 3.43 -4.72
CA ILE A 152 4.31 3.03 -5.32
C ILE A 152 4.50 1.81 -6.20
N THR A 153 5.58 1.78 -7.00
CA THR A 153 5.90 0.66 -7.89
C THR A 153 6.16 -0.62 -7.09
N ASP A 154 7.08 -0.58 -6.13
CA ASP A 154 7.41 -1.73 -5.27
C ASP A 154 6.17 -2.18 -4.46
N SER A 155 5.33 -1.24 -4.00
CA SER A 155 4.06 -1.56 -3.34
C SER A 155 3.11 -2.33 -4.25
N GLN A 156 2.98 -1.90 -5.51
CA GLN A 156 2.12 -2.56 -6.49
C GLN A 156 2.67 -3.96 -6.82
N ASP A 157 3.98 -4.10 -6.96
CA ASP A 157 4.63 -5.38 -7.23
C ASP A 157 4.46 -6.35 -6.06
N TYR A 158 4.62 -5.88 -4.83
CA TYR A 158 4.35 -6.67 -3.63
C TYR A 158 2.88 -7.13 -3.56
N ILE A 159 1.93 -6.25 -3.83
CA ILE A 159 0.50 -6.59 -3.86
C ILE A 159 0.24 -7.65 -4.94
N ASN A 160 0.76 -7.46 -6.16
CA ASN A 160 0.60 -8.40 -7.27
C ASN A 160 1.21 -9.77 -6.95
N TYR A 161 2.37 -9.79 -6.31
CA TYR A 161 3.04 -11.01 -5.85
C TYR A 161 2.20 -11.73 -4.78
N SER A 162 1.74 -10.99 -3.76
CA SER A 162 0.87 -11.54 -2.71
C SER A 162 -0.44 -12.09 -3.27
N GLN A 163 -1.07 -11.38 -4.21
CA GLN A 163 -2.28 -11.84 -4.89
C GLN A 163 -2.02 -13.13 -5.69
N SER A 164 -0.89 -13.19 -6.41
CA SER A 164 -0.51 -14.39 -7.15
C SER A 164 -0.36 -15.60 -6.23
N ILE A 165 0.25 -15.44 -5.05
CA ILE A 165 0.36 -16.49 -4.04
C ILE A 165 -1.03 -16.94 -3.56
N GLU A 166 -1.92 -16.01 -3.25
CA GLU A 166 -3.28 -16.35 -2.80
C GLU A 166 -4.08 -17.09 -3.88
N ILE A 167 -3.95 -16.68 -5.15
CA ILE A 167 -4.54 -17.40 -6.28
C ILE A 167 -4.01 -18.83 -6.36
N VAL A 168 -2.70 -19.03 -6.24
CA VAL A 168 -2.09 -20.39 -6.26
C VAL A 168 -2.62 -21.24 -5.10
N LYS A 169 -2.68 -20.70 -3.87
CA LYS A 169 -3.26 -21.41 -2.71
C LYS A 169 -4.71 -21.81 -2.95
N PHE A 170 -5.51 -20.90 -3.53
CA PHE A 170 -6.91 -21.15 -3.84
C PHE A 170 -7.09 -22.26 -4.90
N VAL A 171 -6.27 -22.26 -5.95
CA VAL A 171 -6.29 -23.32 -6.98
C VAL A 171 -5.96 -24.69 -6.36
N VAL A 172 -4.91 -24.76 -5.54
CA VAL A 172 -4.53 -26.00 -4.84
C VAL A 172 -5.67 -26.48 -3.93
N LEU A 173 -6.34 -25.58 -3.22
CA LEU A 173 -7.49 -25.89 -2.39
C LEU A 173 -8.65 -26.47 -3.21
N ILE A 174 -8.99 -25.89 -4.36
CA ILE A 174 -10.06 -26.41 -5.25
C ILE A 174 -9.73 -27.84 -5.70
N ILE A 175 -8.49 -28.09 -6.13
CA ILE A 175 -8.07 -29.44 -6.56
C ILE A 175 -8.24 -30.44 -5.41
N ALA A 176 -7.82 -30.07 -4.19
CA ALA A 176 -8.01 -30.90 -3.01
C ALA A 176 -9.50 -31.21 -2.73
N TRP A 177 -10.39 -30.22 -2.87
CA TRP A 177 -11.83 -30.42 -2.74
C TRP A 177 -12.41 -31.36 -3.79
N ILE A 178 -11.97 -31.24 -5.06
CA ILE A 178 -12.40 -32.14 -6.13
C ILE A 178 -11.97 -33.58 -5.82
N ILE A 179 -10.73 -33.79 -5.39
CA ILE A 179 -10.22 -35.11 -5.01
C ILE A 179 -11.05 -35.68 -3.84
N LEU A 180 -11.29 -34.89 -2.80
CA LEU A 180 -12.09 -35.29 -1.64
C LEU A 180 -13.53 -35.63 -2.06
N PHE A 181 -14.12 -34.84 -2.95
CA PHE A 181 -15.44 -35.10 -3.51
C PHE A 181 -15.47 -36.45 -4.21
N PHE A 182 -14.53 -36.76 -5.10
CA PHE A 182 -14.51 -38.07 -5.75
C PHE A 182 -14.28 -39.24 -4.77
N ILE A 183 -13.40 -39.07 -3.79
CA ILE A 183 -13.08 -40.12 -2.80
C ILE A 183 -14.26 -40.41 -1.88
N ILE A 184 -15.03 -39.41 -1.46
CA ILE A 184 -16.13 -39.59 -0.50
C ILE A 184 -17.47 -39.79 -1.20
N TRP A 185 -17.77 -38.97 -2.22
CA TRP A 185 -19.09 -38.93 -2.85
C TRP A 185 -19.36 -40.12 -3.75
N MET A 186 -18.37 -40.58 -4.54
CA MET A 186 -18.55 -41.76 -5.40
C MET A 186 -18.87 -43.04 -4.60
N PRO A 187 -18.10 -43.43 -3.55
CA PRO A 187 -18.47 -44.61 -2.77
C PRO A 187 -19.76 -44.41 -1.98
N TYR A 188 -20.07 -43.18 -1.57
CA TYR A 188 -21.35 -42.89 -0.93
C TYR A 188 -22.53 -43.14 -1.88
N LEU A 189 -22.50 -42.58 -3.10
CA LEU A 189 -23.54 -42.76 -4.09
C LEU A 189 -23.70 -44.22 -4.52
N THR A 190 -22.61 -44.97 -4.68
CA THR A 190 -22.68 -46.40 -5.02
C THR A 190 -23.33 -47.21 -3.89
N LYS A 191 -22.96 -46.97 -2.63
CA LYS A 191 -23.62 -47.60 -1.47
C LYS A 191 -25.09 -47.25 -1.38
N LEU A 192 -25.44 -45.98 -1.57
CA LEU A 192 -26.82 -45.50 -1.56
C LEU A 192 -27.64 -46.14 -2.69
N SER A 193 -27.08 -46.23 -3.90
CA SER A 193 -27.72 -46.88 -5.04
C SER A 193 -28.03 -48.35 -4.77
N ILE A 194 -27.07 -49.10 -4.19
CA ILE A 194 -27.28 -50.50 -3.79
C ILE A 194 -28.41 -50.62 -2.75
N GLN A 195 -28.41 -49.76 -1.73
CA GLN A 195 -29.45 -49.77 -0.69
C GLN A 195 -30.84 -49.44 -1.25
N ILE A 196 -30.93 -48.47 -2.16
CA ILE A 196 -32.17 -48.15 -2.86
C ILE A 196 -32.65 -49.35 -3.68
N TRP A 197 -31.76 -50.02 -4.41
CA TRP A 197 -32.12 -51.18 -5.21
C TRP A 197 -32.58 -52.36 -4.35
N GLN A 198 -31.91 -52.64 -3.23
CA GLN A 198 -32.35 -53.64 -2.26
C GLN A 198 -33.73 -53.32 -1.68
N THR A 199 -33.97 -52.05 -1.32
CA THR A 199 -35.26 -51.61 -0.77
C THR A 199 -36.36 -51.70 -1.83
N LYS A 200 -36.09 -51.30 -3.08
CA LYS A 200 -37.01 -51.48 -4.21
C LYS A 200 -37.31 -52.97 -4.46
N GLY A 201 -36.29 -53.83 -4.40
CA GLY A 201 -36.43 -55.27 -4.53
C GLY A 201 -37.32 -55.89 -3.43
N MET A 202 -37.09 -55.51 -2.17
CA MET A 202 -37.91 -55.97 -1.04
C MET A 202 -39.37 -55.54 -1.18
N LEU A 203 -39.63 -54.30 -1.62
CA LEU A 203 -41.00 -53.81 -1.84
C LEU A 203 -41.71 -54.56 -2.98
N ASN A 204 -41.01 -54.86 -4.07
CA ASN A 204 -41.58 -55.59 -5.21
C ASN A 204 -41.85 -57.08 -4.92
N MET A 205 -41.17 -57.64 -3.90
CA MET A 205 -41.34 -59.04 -3.50
C MET A 205 -42.59 -59.26 -2.61
N ILE A 206 -43.26 -58.20 -2.15
CA ILE A 206 -44.51 -58.32 -1.41
C ILE A 206 -45.63 -58.64 -2.41
N PRO A 207 -46.23 -59.85 -2.39
CA PRO A 207 -47.20 -60.25 -3.39
C PRO A 207 -48.46 -59.39 -3.30
N MET A 208 -48.95 -58.94 -4.45
CA MET A 208 -50.10 -58.05 -4.57
C MET A 208 -51.35 -58.59 -3.85
N SER A 209 -51.47 -59.92 -3.77
CA SER A 209 -52.55 -60.63 -3.07
C SER A 209 -52.58 -60.38 -1.56
N ILE A 210 -51.43 -60.12 -0.91
CA ILE A 210 -51.36 -59.78 0.52
C ILE A 210 -51.73 -58.31 0.74
N ILE A 211 -51.28 -57.41 -0.15
CA ILE A 211 -51.58 -55.97 -0.09
C ILE A 211 -53.08 -55.71 -0.32
N GLN A 212 -53.70 -56.44 -1.24
CA GLN A 212 -55.14 -56.32 -1.52
C GLN A 212 -56.02 -56.83 -0.38
N LYS A 213 -55.52 -57.75 0.45
CA LYS A 213 -56.28 -58.36 1.57
C LYS A 213 -56.32 -57.47 2.82
N ASN A 214 -55.48 -56.44 2.90
CA ASN A 214 -55.33 -55.61 4.09
C ASN A 214 -55.51 -54.13 3.72
N GLU A 215 -56.71 -53.60 3.92
CA GLU A 215 -57.11 -52.25 3.44
C GLU A 215 -56.21 -51.12 3.96
N LYS A 216 -55.67 -51.26 5.17
CA LYS A 216 -54.73 -50.28 5.76
C LYS A 216 -53.39 -50.21 5.02
N LEU A 217 -52.89 -51.32 4.48
CA LEU A 217 -51.66 -51.35 3.69
C LEU A 217 -51.91 -50.80 2.29
N LYS A 218 -53.04 -51.17 1.67
CA LYS A 218 -53.48 -50.64 0.37
C LYS A 218 -53.56 -49.12 0.36
N PHE A 219 -54.10 -48.51 1.42
CA PHE A 219 -54.21 -47.05 1.53
C PHE A 219 -52.85 -46.35 1.59
N ARG A 220 -51.89 -46.87 2.40
CA ARG A 220 -50.54 -46.28 2.50
C ARG A 220 -49.72 -46.40 1.21
N PHE A 221 -49.82 -47.53 0.50
CA PHE A 221 -49.12 -47.74 -0.78
C PHE A 221 -49.64 -46.82 -1.90
N LEU A 222 -50.93 -46.48 -1.88
CA LEU A 222 -51.53 -45.56 -2.85
C LEU A 222 -51.29 -44.09 -2.52
N GLN A 223 -51.16 -43.74 -1.23
CA GLN A 223 -50.96 -42.36 -0.78
C GLN A 223 -49.54 -41.84 -1.02
N ASP A 224 -48.51 -42.70 -0.88
CA ASP A 224 -47.09 -42.32 -1.08
C ASP A 224 -46.60 -42.47 -2.54
N ASN A 225 -47.49 -42.77 -3.50
CA ASN A 225 -47.18 -42.81 -4.93
C ASN A 225 -45.97 -43.68 -5.31
N ILE A 226 -45.69 -44.73 -4.53
CA ILE A 226 -44.51 -45.60 -4.70
C ILE A 226 -44.53 -46.33 -6.05
N MET A 227 -45.73 -46.57 -6.61
CA MET A 227 -45.93 -47.28 -7.88
C MET A 227 -45.61 -46.42 -9.13
N THR A 228 -45.61 -45.09 -9.04
CA THR A 228 -45.24 -44.23 -10.18
C THR A 228 -43.73 -44.00 -10.30
N MET A 229 -42.93 -44.41 -9.31
CA MET A 229 -41.45 -44.43 -9.39
C MET A 229 -40.87 -45.71 -10.04
N VAL A 230 -41.73 -46.59 -10.56
CA VAL A 230 -41.36 -47.91 -11.12
C VAL A 230 -41.59 -47.97 -12.65
N GLN A 231 -42.10 -46.90 -13.27
CA GLN A 231 -42.06 -46.71 -14.72
C GLN A 231 -40.87 -45.85 -15.14
#